data_AF-A0A374EPG6-F1
#
_entry.id   AF-A0A374EPG6-F1
#
_cell.length_a   1.000
_cell.length_b   1.000
_cell.length_c   1.000
_cell.angle_alpha   90.00
_cell.angle_beta   90.00
_cell.angle_gamma   90.00
#
_symmetry.space_group_name_H-M   'P 1'
#
loop_
_entity.id
_entity.type
_entity.pdbx_description
1 polymer ?
#
loop_
_entity_poly.entity_id
_entity_poly.type
_entity_poly.pdbx_seq_one_letter_code
_entity_poly.pdbx_strand_id
1 'polypeptide(L)'
;MYLTSTEFCNICPECDISEEQFSAILQRAESDIDTLTFNRITAEGIDSFTDFQRERIKRSTALQMKFIYDNSELLESPLSAYSISGVSMSFDKSKVVSLDGVITTRQVYNVLMQTGLCYRGLM
;
A
#
# COMPACT_ATOMS: atom_id res chain seq x y z
N MET A 1 8.76 2.62 10.47
CA MET A 1 7.84 1.49 10.58
C MET A 1 6.48 1.99 11.02
N TYR A 2 5.43 1.70 10.26
CA TYR A 2 4.08 2.21 10.43
C TYR A 2 3.16 1.24 11.15
N LEU A 3 3.49 -0.05 11.15
CA LEU A 3 2.74 -1.08 11.85
C LEU A 3 3.59 -2.31 12.18
N THR A 4 3.17 -3.03 13.22
CA THR A 4 3.75 -4.31 13.66
C THR A 4 3.03 -5.50 13.03
N SER A 5 3.64 -6.69 13.05
CA SER A 5 3.00 -7.92 12.55
C SER A 5 1.67 -8.21 13.25
N THR A 6 1.56 -7.95 14.55
CA THR A 6 0.31 -8.14 15.29
C THR A 6 -0.79 -7.20 14.81
N GLU A 7 -0.45 -5.94 14.56
CA GLU A 7 -1.40 -4.96 14.02
C GLU A 7 -1.82 -5.29 12.58
N PHE A 8 -0.89 -5.81 11.78
CA PHE A 8 -1.20 -6.32 10.44
C PHE A 8 -2.28 -7.41 10.50
N CYS A 9 -2.06 -8.45 11.33
CA CYS A 9 -3.00 -9.57 11.46
C CYS A 9 -4.38 -9.11 11.97
N ASN A 10 -4.44 -8.09 12.83
CA ASN A 10 -5.71 -7.53 13.29
C ASN A 10 -6.51 -6.84 12.16
N ILE A 11 -5.82 -6.23 11.19
CA ILE A 11 -6.44 -5.50 10.07
C ILE A 11 -6.74 -6.46 8.89
N CYS A 12 -5.87 -7.44 8.66
CA CYS A 12 -5.95 -8.39 7.56
C CYS A 12 -5.82 -9.84 8.07
N PRO A 13 -6.82 -10.37 8.80
CA PRO A 13 -6.71 -11.68 9.47
C PRO A 13 -6.66 -12.86 8.49
N GLU A 14 -7.14 -12.70 7.26
CA GLU A 14 -7.10 -13.74 6.23
C GLU A 14 -5.81 -13.72 5.39
N CYS A 15 -4.89 -12.79 5.65
CA CYS A 15 -3.64 -12.67 4.92
C CYS A 15 -2.52 -13.32 5.72
N ASP A 16 -1.99 -14.43 5.17
CA ASP A 16 -0.92 -15.22 5.80
C ASP A 16 0.42 -14.89 5.14
N ILE A 17 1.01 -13.78 5.56
CA ILE A 17 2.37 -13.38 5.19
C ILE A 17 3.35 -14.00 6.18
N SER A 18 4.31 -14.78 5.68
CA SER A 18 5.36 -15.37 6.53
C SER A 18 6.24 -14.30 7.19
N GLU A 19 6.81 -14.60 8.36
CA GLU A 19 7.73 -13.68 9.06
C GLU A 19 8.93 -13.27 8.18
N GLU A 20 9.43 -14.19 7.36
CA GLU A 20 10.55 -13.96 6.45
C GLU A 20 10.21 -12.93 5.36
N GLN A 21 8.96 -12.93 4.88
CA GLN A 21 8.49 -12.00 3.84
C GLN A 21 7.98 -10.68 4.40
N PHE A 22 7.53 -10.68 5.67
CA PHE A 22 6.85 -9.56 6.29
C PHE A 22 7.65 -8.26 6.18
N SER A 23 8.94 -8.29 6.54
CA SER A 23 9.80 -7.10 6.51
C SER A 23 9.94 -6.52 5.11
N ALA A 24 10.12 -7.36 4.08
CA ALA A 24 10.31 -6.91 2.71
C ALA A 24 9.01 -6.30 2.14
N ILE A 25 7.88 -6.94 2.39
CA ILE A 25 6.56 -6.45 1.94
C ILE A 25 6.18 -5.17 2.67
N LEU A 26 6.41 -5.10 3.98
CA LEU A 26 6.17 -3.90 4.77
C LEU A 26 7.02 -2.73 4.25
N GLN A 27 8.32 -2.94 4.03
CA GLN A 27 9.20 -1.89 3.51
C GLN A 27 8.71 -1.35 2.17
N ARG A 28 8.26 -2.24 1.27
CA ARG A 28 7.66 -1.83 -0.02
C ARG A 28 6.36 -1.04 0.19
N ALA A 29 5.48 -1.54 1.04
CA ALA A 29 4.21 -0.87 1.32
C ALA A 29 4.42 0.51 1.96
N GLU A 30 5.37 0.67 2.88
CA GLU A 30 5.73 1.96 3.48
C GLU A 30 6.25 2.92 2.41
N SER A 31 7.14 2.46 1.52
CA SER A 31 7.64 3.27 0.40
C SER A 31 6.53 3.71 -0.56
N ASP A 32 5.55 2.84 -0.83
CA ASP A 32 4.37 3.19 -1.63
C ASP A 32 3.53 4.28 -0.94
N ILE A 33 3.27 4.12 0.36
CA ILE A 33 2.52 5.10 1.17
C ILE A 33 3.26 6.44 1.26
N ASP A 34 4.58 6.43 1.39
CA ASP A 34 5.40 7.63 1.41
C ASP A 34 5.36 8.35 0.07
N THR A 35 5.49 7.62 -1.03
CA THR A 35 5.38 8.19 -2.38
C THR A 35 4.00 8.85 -2.57
N LEU A 36 2.92 8.17 -2.19
CA LEU A 36 1.55 8.67 -2.30
C LEU A 36 1.26 9.86 -1.37
N THR A 37 2.06 10.06 -0.33
CA THR A 37 1.96 11.20 0.61
C THR A 37 3.08 12.23 0.41
N PHE A 38 3.79 12.17 -0.71
CA PHE A 38 4.88 13.09 -1.04
C PHE A 38 5.97 13.15 0.04
N ASN A 39 6.26 12.01 0.67
CA ASN A 39 7.23 11.84 1.76
C ASN A 39 6.95 12.71 2.99
N ARG A 40 5.71 13.17 3.17
CA ARG A 40 5.35 14.01 4.33
C ARG A 40 5.40 13.23 5.64
N ILE A 41 5.06 11.94 5.60
CA ILE A 41 5.10 11.10 6.81
C ILE A 41 6.55 10.90 7.27
N THR A 42 7.47 10.62 6.35
CA THR A 42 8.90 10.46 6.66
C THR A 42 9.58 11.78 7.05
N ALA A 43 9.15 12.91 6.47
CA ALA A 43 9.69 14.22 6.83
C ALA A 43 9.37 14.64 8.27
N GLU A 44 8.13 14.41 8.72
CA GLU A 44 7.66 14.83 10.06
C GLU A 44 7.83 13.73 11.13
N GLY A 45 7.91 12.47 10.71
CA GLY A 45 7.86 11.28 11.57
C GLY A 45 6.43 10.91 11.96
N ILE A 46 6.12 9.61 11.97
CA ILE A 46 4.74 9.12 12.18
C ILE A 46 4.11 9.56 13.52
N ASP A 47 4.93 9.77 14.54
CA ASP A 47 4.47 10.17 15.88
C ASP A 47 4.00 11.64 15.96
N SER A 48 4.31 12.46 14.96
CA SER A 48 3.85 13.86 14.87
C SER A 48 2.37 13.99 14.50
N PHE A 49 1.77 12.95 13.89
CA PHE A 49 0.40 12.98 13.40
C PHE A 49 -0.63 12.65 14.49
N THR A 50 -1.89 13.03 14.25
CA THR A 50 -2.99 12.67 15.16
C THR A 50 -3.22 11.16 15.20
N ASP A 51 -3.86 10.66 16.27
CA ASP A 51 -4.25 9.24 16.36
C ASP A 51 -5.07 8.78 15.16
N PHE A 52 -5.97 9.64 14.68
CA PHE A 52 -6.77 9.37 13.50
C PHE A 52 -5.89 9.21 12.25
N GLN A 53 -4.96 10.13 12.01
CA GLN A 53 -4.04 10.05 10.86
C GLN A 53 -3.15 8.82 10.95
N ARG A 54 -2.55 8.55 12.11
CA ARG A 54 -1.74 7.35 12.34
C ARG A 54 -2.52 6.07 12.05
N GLU A 55 -3.76 5.99 12.50
CA GLU A 55 -4.62 4.83 12.24
C GLU A 55 -4.95 4.68 10.74
N ARG A 56 -5.16 5.78 10.02
CA ARG A 56 -5.35 5.75 8.56
C ARG A 56 -4.07 5.34 7.82
N ILE A 57 -2.90 5.81 8.26
CA ILE A 57 -1.59 5.42 7.71
C ILE A 57 -1.36 3.92 7.93
N LYS A 58 -1.54 3.44 9.17
CA LYS A 58 -1.44 2.02 9.53
C LYS A 58 -2.36 1.15 8.68
N ARG A 59 -3.64 1.51 8.60
CA ARG A 59 -4.64 0.73 7.86
C ARG A 59 -4.39 0.72 6.36
N SER A 60 -3.99 1.85 5.77
CA SER A 60 -3.63 1.89 4.35
C SER A 60 -2.37 1.08 4.06
N THR A 61 -1.36 1.14 4.93
CA THR A 61 -0.14 0.33 4.81
C THR A 61 -0.46 -1.17 4.87
N ALA A 62 -1.27 -1.63 5.85
CA ALA A 62 -1.66 -3.05 5.94
C ALA A 62 -2.44 -3.52 4.70
N LEU A 63 -3.39 -2.71 4.21
CA LEU A 63 -4.12 -3.05 2.98
C LEU A 63 -3.20 -3.08 1.75
N GLN A 64 -2.19 -2.19 1.69
CA GLN A 64 -1.19 -2.20 0.61
C GLN A 64 -0.28 -3.42 0.69
N MET A 65 0.14 -3.82 1.90
CA MET A 65 0.88 -5.07 2.11
C MET A 65 0.11 -6.28 1.59
N LYS A 66 -1.17 -6.41 1.94
CA LYS A 66 -2.04 -7.48 1.42
C LYS A 66 -2.13 -7.44 -0.10
N PHE A 67 -2.32 -6.25 -0.69
CA PHE A 67 -2.38 -6.11 -2.14
C PHE A 67 -1.06 -6.52 -2.83
N ILE A 68 0.08 -6.10 -2.29
CA ILE A 68 1.41 -6.48 -2.79
C ILE A 68 1.60 -7.99 -2.71
N TYR A 69 1.25 -8.60 -1.58
CA TYR A 69 1.38 -10.04 -1.38
C TYR A 69 0.54 -10.82 -2.41
N ASP A 70 -0.74 -10.48 -2.50
CA ASP A 70 -1.71 -11.15 -3.39
C ASP A 70 -1.38 -10.96 -4.89
N ASN A 71 -0.60 -9.94 -5.26
CA ASN A 71 -0.38 -9.55 -6.66
C ASN A 71 1.10 -9.37 -7.03
N SER A 72 2.02 -9.95 -6.26
CA SER A 72 3.47 -9.76 -6.43
C SER A 72 3.97 -10.09 -7.85
N GLU A 73 3.52 -11.21 -8.42
CA GLU A 73 3.89 -11.60 -9.80
C GLU A 73 3.46 -10.56 -10.85
N LEU A 74 2.27 -9.99 -10.71
CA LEU A 74 1.75 -8.96 -11.62
C LEU A 74 2.46 -7.63 -11.45
N LEU A 75 2.83 -7.27 -10.22
CA LEU A 75 3.51 -6.01 -9.91
C LEU A 75 4.97 -5.99 -10.38
N GLU A 76 5.65 -7.13 -10.34
CA GLU A 76 7.05 -7.26 -10.80
C GLU A 76 7.18 -7.52 -12.30
N SER A 77 6.08 -7.86 -12.98
CA SER A 77 6.10 -8.10 -14.40
C SER A 77 6.43 -6.81 -15.17
N PRO A 78 7.43 -6.80 -16.07
CA PRO A 78 7.68 -5.67 -16.95
C PRO A 78 6.61 -5.54 -18.05
N LEU A 79 5.73 -6.53 -18.17
CA LEU A 79 4.66 -6.58 -19.16
C LEU A 79 3.35 -6.05 -18.56
N SER A 80 2.64 -5.21 -19.33
CA SER A 80 1.32 -4.71 -18.94
C SER A 80 0.25 -5.82 -18.84
N ALA A 81 0.49 -6.97 -19.46
CA ALA A 81 -0.32 -8.18 -19.38
C ALA A 81 0.56 -9.40 -19.69
N TYR A 82 0.29 -10.54 -19.06
CA TYR A 82 0.91 -11.82 -19.43
C TYR A 82 -0.16 -12.89 -19.62
N SER A 83 0.11 -13.83 -20.53
CA SER A 83 -0.81 -14.93 -20.84
C SER A 83 -0.12 -16.27 -20.70
N ILE A 84 -0.72 -17.18 -19.94
CA ILE A 84 -0.30 -18.58 -19.82
C ILE A 84 -1.44 -19.46 -20.32
N SER A 85 -1.14 -20.33 -21.29
CA SER A 85 -2.09 -21.32 -21.82
C SER A 85 -3.45 -20.75 -22.24
N GLY A 86 -3.48 -19.52 -22.76
CA GLY A 86 -4.71 -18.84 -23.22
C GLY A 86 -5.45 -18.01 -22.17
N VAL A 87 -5.04 -18.04 -20.89
CA VAL A 87 -5.57 -17.17 -19.83
C VAL A 87 -4.66 -15.94 -19.71
N SER A 88 -5.21 -14.75 -19.92
CA SER A 88 -4.50 -13.47 -19.76
C SER A 88 -4.75 -12.85 -18.39
N MET A 89 -3.69 -12.45 -17.69
CA MET A 89 -3.78 -11.67 -16.46
C MET A 89 -3.33 -10.23 -16.70
N SER A 90 -4.15 -9.28 -16.25
CA SER A 90 -3.86 -7.85 -16.28
C SER A 90 -4.68 -7.15 -15.20
N PHE A 91 -4.20 -6.01 -14.70
CA PHE A 91 -4.99 -5.21 -13.77
C PHE A 91 -6.18 -4.58 -14.48
N ASP A 92 -7.37 -4.76 -13.90
CA ASP A 92 -8.53 -3.95 -14.26
C ASP A 92 -8.28 -2.50 -13.80
N LYS A 93 -8.03 -1.61 -14.76
CA LYS A 93 -7.75 -0.18 -14.54
C LYS A 93 -8.90 0.54 -13.83
N SER A 94 -10.10 -0.03 -13.76
CA SER A 94 -11.20 0.52 -12.96
C SER A 94 -11.06 0.22 -11.46
N LYS A 95 -10.34 -0.85 -11.09
CA LYS A 95 -10.17 -1.33 -9.71
C LYS A 95 -8.89 -0.83 -9.05
N VAL A 96 -7.84 -0.63 -9.85
CA VAL A 96 -6.56 -0.09 -9.39
C VAL A 96 -6.42 1.39 -9.73
N VAL A 97 -5.51 2.05 -9.03
CA VAL A 97 -5.05 3.41 -9.31
C VAL A 97 -3.54 3.33 -9.51
N SER A 98 -3.02 4.05 -10.49
CA SER A 98 -1.58 4.24 -10.68
C SER A 98 -1.26 5.72 -10.49
N LEU A 99 -0.44 6.04 -9.50
CA LEU A 99 -0.07 7.41 -9.13
C LEU A 99 1.42 7.43 -8.81
N ASP A 100 2.16 8.34 -9.45
CA ASP A 100 3.58 8.58 -9.18
C ASP A 100 4.44 7.28 -9.13
N GLY A 101 4.11 6.30 -9.99
CA GLY A 101 4.80 5.00 -10.07
C GLY A 101 4.28 3.90 -9.14
N VAL A 102 3.39 4.23 -8.20
CA VAL A 102 2.74 3.27 -7.30
C VAL A 102 1.46 2.73 -7.94
N ILE A 103 1.32 1.41 -7.98
CA ILE A 103 0.05 0.74 -8.30
C ILE A 103 -0.59 0.31 -6.97
N THR A 104 -1.83 0.71 -6.74
CA THR A 104 -2.58 0.38 -5.53
C THR A 104 -4.07 0.21 -5.83
N THR A 105 -4.83 -0.27 -4.87
CA THR A 105 -6.30 -0.33 -4.99
C THR A 105 -6.94 1.01 -4.66
N ARG A 106 -8.13 1.27 -5.21
CA ARG A 106 -8.94 2.43 -4.80
C ARG A 106 -9.23 2.45 -3.30
N GLN A 107 -9.39 1.28 -2.69
CA GLN A 107 -9.67 1.16 -1.26
C GLN A 107 -8.52 1.68 -0.42
N VAL A 108 -7.29 1.23 -0.69
CA VAL A 108 -6.07 1.71 -0.02
C VAL A 108 -5.96 3.23 -0.16
N TYR A 109 -6.06 3.73 -1.40
CA TYR A 109 -5.89 5.15 -1.67
C TYR A 109 -6.97 6.01 -0.98
N ASN A 110 -8.23 5.56 -0.96
CA ASN A 110 -9.31 6.27 -0.26
C ASN A 110 -9.14 6.30 1.26
N VAL A 111 -8.54 5.28 1.87
CA VAL A 111 -8.20 5.29 3.30
C VAL A 111 -7.08 6.29 3.55
N LEU A 112 -6.04 6.27 2.72
CA LEU A 112 -4.88 7.16 2.86
C LEU A 112 -5.27 8.64 2.65
N MET A 113 -6.15 8.95 1.69
CA MET A 113 -6.61 10.33 1.45
C MET A 113 -7.25 10.99 2.68
N GLN A 114 -7.83 10.21 3.59
CA GLN A 114 -8.43 10.74 4.83
C GLN A 114 -7.41 11.36 5.78
N THR A 115 -6.11 11.09 5.56
CA THR A 115 -5.03 11.75 6.32
C THR A 115 -4.86 13.21 5.96
N GLY A 116 -5.35 13.64 4.78
CA GLY A 116 -5.05 14.94 4.17
C GLY A 116 -3.67 15.03 3.49
N LEU A 117 -2.80 14.03 3.69
CA LEU A 117 -1.40 14.07 3.24
C LEU A 117 -1.23 13.78 1.75
N CYS A 118 -2.26 13.24 1.08
CA CYS A 118 -2.26 13.04 -0.38
C CYS A 118 -2.60 14.32 -1.17
N TYR A 119 -2.99 15.41 -0.51
CA TYR A 119 -3.40 16.62 -1.20
C TYR A 119 -2.22 17.57 -1.43
N ARG A 120 -2.00 17.98 -2.67
CA ARG A 120 -0.86 18.86 -3.04
C ARG A 120 -1.10 20.35 -2.75
N GLY A 121 -2.33 20.76 -2.47
CA GLY A 121 -2.69 22.18 -2.30
C GLY A 121 -2.63 22.70 -0.86
N LEU A 122 -2.26 21.87 0.12
CA LEU A 122 -1.89 22.34 1.46
C LEU A 122 -0.41 22.69 1.42
N MET A 123 -0.12 23.99 1.43
CA MET A 123 1.21 24.60 1.53
C MET A 123 1.51 24.94 2.97
#